data_AF-A0A2V9KC52-F1
#
_entry.id   AF-A0A2V9KC52-F1
#
_cell.length_a   1.000
_cell.length_b   1.000
_cell.length_c   1.000
_cell.angle_alpha   90.00
_cell.angle_beta   90.00
_cell.angle_gamma   90.00
#
_symmetry.space_group_name_H-M   'P 1'
#
loop_
_entity.id
_entity.type
_entity.pdbx_description
1 polymer ?
#
loop_
_entity_poly.entity_id
_entity_poly.type
_entity_poly.pdbx_seq_one_letter_code
_entity_poly.pdbx_strand_id
1 'polypeptide(L)'
;MYLIESRFANRDFPMVDFARRKFLKTLTAISAGSLVGRAEAPEPLVDMHQHMHYEGRTDDQLLAHQAANHVTQTVLLPGEGWMLTVVGDNASCAAFEARYPQSFRRFACSDPAESRTVDLLTGNIHRGAIGIGELKFHVAVDSPEMHRVYKLAEELRVPVLMHFEYETYNTGLERFARILKAYPKVNLIGHAQTWWGNISSELNHLDLYPRGRICTVTSRPIPA
;
A
#
# COMPACT_ATOMS: atom_id res chain seq x y z
N MET A 1 -20.33 -10.99 0.32
CA MET A 1 -21.41 -10.01 0.45
C MET A 1 -21.59 -9.66 1.92
N TYR A 2 -20.99 -8.56 2.37
CA TYR A 2 -21.37 -7.84 3.59
C TYR A 2 -21.23 -6.34 3.28
N LEU A 3 -22.37 -5.65 3.23
CA LEU A 3 -22.48 -4.21 3.03
C LEU A 3 -22.04 -3.47 4.30
N ILE A 4 -21.36 -2.34 4.15
CA ILE A 4 -21.32 -1.29 5.18
C ILE A 4 -21.92 -0.02 4.57
N GLU A 5 -23.19 0.22 4.89
CA GLU A 5 -23.84 1.52 4.70
C GLU A 5 -23.19 2.55 5.62
N SER A 6 -22.79 3.69 5.06
CA SER A 6 -22.39 4.88 5.79
C SER A 6 -23.64 5.67 6.24
N ARG A 7 -23.89 5.71 7.54
CA ARG A 7 -24.77 6.70 8.18
C ARG A 7 -24.00 7.44 9.26
N PHE A 8 -23.27 8.47 8.85
CA PHE A 8 -22.80 9.52 9.76
C PHE A 8 -23.74 10.72 9.63
N ALA A 9 -24.69 10.82 10.56
CA ALA A 9 -25.45 12.04 10.79
C ALA A 9 -25.25 12.48 12.25
N ASN A 10 -24.90 13.75 12.41
CA ASN A 10 -24.88 14.56 13.63
C ASN A 10 -23.97 14.12 14.77
N ARG A 11 -22.79 14.78 14.87
CA ARG A 11 -22.29 15.31 16.15
C ARG A 11 -21.60 16.66 15.93
N ASP A 12 -22.12 17.67 16.63
CA ASP A 12 -21.62 19.03 16.69
C ASP A 12 -20.23 19.10 17.33
N PHE A 13 -19.31 19.83 16.69
CA PHE A 13 -18.05 20.26 17.30
C PHE A 13 -18.09 21.79 17.52
N PRO A 14 -17.61 22.30 18.66
CA PRO A 14 -17.62 23.73 18.94
C PRO A 14 -16.61 24.48 18.05
N MET A 15 -17.08 25.57 17.42
CA MET A 15 -16.27 26.52 16.66
C MET A 15 -15.31 27.28 17.58
N VAL A 16 -14.02 27.23 17.26
CA VAL A 16 -13.04 28.18 17.80
C VAL A 16 -13.05 29.43 16.92
N ASP A 17 -13.38 30.55 17.55
CA ASP A 17 -13.56 31.87 16.93
C ASP A 17 -12.20 32.52 16.62
N PHE A 18 -11.81 32.55 15.34
CA PHE A 18 -10.65 33.33 14.91
C PHE A 18 -11.09 34.77 14.59
N ALA A 19 -10.70 35.68 15.48
CA ALA A 19 -10.93 37.11 15.38
C ALA A 19 -10.54 37.69 14.00
N ARG A 20 -11.55 38.17 13.26
CA ARG A 20 -11.41 38.90 11.99
C ARG A 20 -10.67 40.22 12.19
N ARG A 21 -9.41 40.31 11.73
CA ARG A 21 -8.73 41.60 11.58
C ARG A 21 -9.27 42.32 10.35
N LYS A 22 -9.85 43.49 10.61
CA LYS A 22 -10.38 44.48 9.67
C LYS A 22 -9.20 45.08 8.89
N PHE A 23 -9.15 44.88 7.57
CA PHE A 23 -8.21 45.61 6.70
C PHE A 23 -8.99 46.60 5.84
N LEU A 24 -8.66 47.89 5.96
CA LEU A 24 -9.28 49.00 5.27
C LEU A 24 -8.91 49.01 3.77
N LYS A 25 -9.92 49.30 2.95
CA LYS A 25 -9.82 49.50 1.50
C LYS A 25 -9.00 50.76 1.20
N THR A 26 -7.92 50.62 0.44
CA THR A 26 -7.32 51.73 -0.32
C THR A 26 -7.40 51.35 -1.80
N LEU A 27 -8.18 52.11 -2.57
CA LEU A 27 -8.31 51.99 -4.02
C LEU A 27 -7.06 52.60 -4.67
N THR A 28 -6.27 51.75 -5.32
CA THR A 28 -5.26 52.20 -6.29
C THR A 28 -5.39 51.30 -7.52
N ALA A 29 -5.63 51.93 -8.67
CA ALA A 29 -5.80 51.25 -9.95
C ALA A 29 -4.54 50.47 -10.31
N ILE A 30 -4.68 49.14 -10.49
CA ILE A 30 -3.67 48.28 -11.08
C ILE A 30 -4.32 47.56 -12.26
N SER A 31 -3.62 47.65 -13.39
CA SER A 31 -3.89 47.07 -14.70
C SER A 31 -4.54 45.69 -14.64
N ALA A 32 -5.51 45.45 -15.52
CA ALA A 32 -6.10 44.14 -15.77
C ALA A 32 -5.06 43.16 -16.37
N GLY A 33 -4.13 42.71 -15.53
CA GLY A 33 -3.39 41.47 -15.76
C GLY A 33 -4.28 40.34 -15.28
N SER A 34 -4.65 39.44 -16.18
CA SER A 34 -5.41 38.23 -15.87
C SER A 34 -4.74 37.47 -14.73
N LEU A 35 -5.18 37.69 -13.50
CA LEU A 35 -4.97 36.76 -12.40
C LEU A 35 -5.93 35.60 -12.64
N VAL A 36 -5.65 34.82 -13.71
CA VAL A 36 -6.03 33.42 -13.71
C VAL A 36 -5.22 32.86 -12.55
N GLY A 37 -5.85 32.74 -11.39
CA GLY A 37 -5.30 31.97 -10.28
C GLY A 37 -4.87 30.65 -10.88
N ARG A 38 -3.55 30.42 -10.93
CA ARG A 38 -3.01 29.14 -11.36
C ARG A 38 -3.54 28.16 -10.33
N ALA A 39 -4.55 27.38 -10.71
CA ALA A 39 -5.03 26.29 -9.89
C ALA A 39 -3.78 25.47 -9.55
N GLU A 40 -3.48 25.38 -8.26
CA GLU A 40 -2.35 24.60 -7.77
C GLU A 40 -2.54 23.18 -8.31
N ALA A 41 -1.52 22.65 -8.99
CA ALA A 41 -1.63 21.30 -9.52
C ALA A 41 -1.89 20.36 -8.33
N PRO A 42 -2.88 19.46 -8.42
CA PRO A 42 -3.19 18.57 -7.32
C PRO A 42 -1.94 17.83 -6.86
N GLU A 43 -1.77 17.73 -5.53
CA GLU A 43 -0.63 17.02 -4.94
C GLU A 43 -0.59 15.59 -5.48
N PRO A 44 0.59 15.09 -5.92
CA PRO A 44 0.71 13.71 -6.37
C PRO A 44 0.32 12.72 -5.27
N LEU A 45 -0.79 12.01 -5.47
CA LEU A 45 -1.23 10.92 -4.60
C LEU A 45 -0.90 9.57 -5.23
N VAL A 46 -0.28 8.68 -4.45
CA VAL A 46 0.09 7.31 -4.85
C VAL A 46 -0.75 6.29 -4.10
N ASP A 47 -1.44 5.42 -4.84
CA ASP A 47 -2.06 4.20 -4.31
C ASP A 47 -1.06 3.04 -4.48
N MET A 48 -0.55 2.51 -3.36
CA MET A 48 0.48 1.45 -3.34
C MET A 48 -0.13 0.03 -3.32
N HIS A 49 -1.45 -0.10 -3.17
CA HIS A 49 -2.08 -1.41 -2.99
C HIS A 49 -3.37 -1.52 -3.77
N GLN A 50 -3.25 -1.87 -5.06
CA GLN A 50 -4.42 -2.02 -5.92
C GLN A 50 -4.38 -3.33 -6.71
N HIS A 51 -5.51 -4.04 -6.72
CA HIS A 51 -5.71 -5.28 -7.47
C HIS A 51 -6.71 -5.05 -8.59
N MET A 52 -6.37 -5.36 -9.84
CA MET A 52 -7.23 -4.95 -10.97
C MET A 52 -8.67 -5.45 -10.84
N HIS A 53 -8.85 -6.76 -10.63
CA HIS A 53 -10.16 -7.42 -10.72
C HIS A 53 -10.81 -7.73 -9.37
N TYR A 54 -10.29 -7.17 -8.26
CA TYR A 54 -10.80 -7.45 -6.93
C TYR A 54 -12.32 -7.20 -6.86
N GLU A 55 -13.05 -8.18 -6.32
CA GLU A 55 -14.52 -8.19 -6.26
C GLU A 55 -15.23 -8.09 -7.62
N GLY A 56 -14.59 -8.58 -8.70
CA GLY A 56 -15.19 -8.62 -10.04
C GLY A 56 -15.19 -7.26 -10.75
N ARG A 57 -14.37 -6.32 -10.28
CA ARG A 57 -14.25 -4.98 -10.84
C ARG A 57 -13.75 -5.00 -12.29
N THR A 58 -14.35 -4.19 -13.15
CA THR A 58 -13.89 -3.98 -14.53
C THR A 58 -12.75 -2.95 -14.62
N ASP A 59 -12.03 -2.93 -15.75
CA ASP A 59 -11.03 -1.91 -16.06
C ASP A 59 -11.56 -0.47 -15.91
N ASP A 60 -12.76 -0.20 -16.44
CA ASP A 60 -13.40 1.12 -16.38
C ASP A 60 -13.71 1.53 -14.93
N GLN A 61 -14.11 0.57 -14.09
CA GLN A 61 -14.35 0.83 -12.67
C GLN A 61 -13.05 1.08 -11.91
N LEU A 62 -11.93 0.43 -12.27
CA LEU A 62 -10.61 0.73 -11.71
C LEU A 62 -10.19 2.17 -12.05
N LEU A 63 -10.34 2.59 -13.31
CA LEU A 63 -10.02 3.96 -13.74
C LEU A 63 -10.91 4.99 -13.04
N ALA A 64 -12.22 4.72 -12.97
CA ALA A 64 -13.16 5.59 -12.25
C ALA A 64 -12.81 5.69 -10.76
N HIS A 65 -12.38 4.59 -10.13
CA HIS A 65 -11.95 4.57 -8.74
C HIS A 65 -10.69 5.43 -8.52
N GLN A 66 -9.68 5.31 -9.37
CA GLN A 66 -8.47 6.16 -9.30
C GLN A 66 -8.85 7.65 -9.39
N ALA A 67 -9.67 8.00 -10.40
CA ALA A 67 -10.09 9.38 -10.62
C ALA A 67 -10.92 9.95 -9.47
N ALA A 68 -11.87 9.17 -8.93
CA ALA A 68 -12.74 9.59 -7.83
C ALA A 68 -11.96 9.84 -6.52
N ASN A 69 -10.82 9.17 -6.32
CA ASN A 69 -9.95 9.37 -5.16
C ASN A 69 -8.80 10.36 -5.42
N HIS A 70 -8.79 11.01 -6.59
CA HIS A 70 -7.72 11.93 -6.99
C HIS A 70 -6.31 11.30 -6.94
N VAL A 71 -6.23 9.97 -7.13
CA VAL A 71 -4.98 9.23 -7.18
C VAL A 71 -4.28 9.52 -8.51
N THR A 72 -3.03 9.93 -8.45
CA THR A 72 -2.24 10.28 -9.64
C THR A 72 -1.42 9.12 -10.17
N GLN A 73 -1.03 8.18 -9.29
CA GLN A 73 -0.31 6.95 -9.62
C GLN A 73 -0.88 5.79 -8.83
N THR A 74 -1.09 4.66 -9.49
CA THR A 74 -1.49 3.41 -8.84
C THR A 74 -0.45 2.32 -9.11
N VAL A 75 -0.06 1.59 -8.08
CA VAL A 75 0.74 0.36 -8.18
C VAL A 75 -0.17 -0.85 -8.19
N LEU A 76 -0.19 -1.56 -9.31
CA LEU A 76 -0.92 -2.80 -9.49
C LEU A 76 -0.17 -3.98 -8.85
N LEU A 77 -0.89 -4.74 -8.03
CA LEU A 77 -0.40 -5.94 -7.36
C LEU A 77 -1.05 -7.18 -8.00
N PRO A 78 -0.32 -7.94 -8.82
CA PRO A 78 -0.81 -9.19 -9.40
C PRO A 78 -0.91 -10.29 -8.32
N GLY A 79 -1.72 -11.31 -8.62
CA GLY A 79 -1.80 -12.55 -7.84
C GLY A 79 -1.15 -13.74 -8.55
N GLU A 80 -0.95 -14.81 -7.80
CA GLU A 80 -0.57 -16.14 -8.28
C GLU A 80 -1.38 -17.21 -7.52
N GLY A 81 -1.47 -18.42 -8.10
CA GLY A 81 -2.21 -19.53 -7.51
C GLY A 81 -3.69 -19.22 -7.36
N TRP A 82 -4.23 -19.37 -6.15
CA TRP A 82 -5.64 -19.12 -5.85
C TRP A 82 -6.07 -17.66 -6.10
N MET A 83 -5.13 -16.72 -6.10
CA MET A 83 -5.42 -15.29 -6.28
C MET A 83 -5.72 -14.92 -7.74
N LEU A 84 -5.32 -15.74 -8.72
CA LEU A 84 -5.42 -15.42 -10.16
C LEU A 84 -6.84 -15.02 -10.57
N THR A 85 -7.85 -15.73 -10.08
CA THR A 85 -9.27 -15.48 -10.40
C THR A 85 -9.87 -14.30 -9.63
N VAL A 86 -9.18 -13.79 -8.62
CA VAL A 86 -9.66 -12.74 -7.71
C VAL A 86 -9.06 -11.39 -8.05
N VAL A 87 -7.75 -11.33 -8.35
CA VAL A 87 -7.03 -10.05 -8.46
C VAL A 87 -6.37 -9.82 -9.82
N GLY A 88 -6.31 -10.84 -10.68
CA GLY A 88 -5.55 -10.82 -11.93
C GLY A 88 -4.11 -11.30 -11.76
N ASP A 89 -3.41 -11.49 -12.87
CA ASP A 89 -2.06 -12.05 -12.94
C ASP A 89 -1.01 -11.01 -13.37
N ASN A 90 0.27 -11.41 -13.43
CA ASN A 90 1.35 -10.54 -13.89
C ASN A 90 1.12 -10.01 -15.33
N ALA A 91 0.58 -10.85 -16.22
CA ALA A 91 0.42 -10.51 -17.64
C ALA A 91 -0.67 -9.45 -17.85
N SER A 92 -1.81 -9.61 -17.18
CA SER A 92 -2.91 -8.66 -17.20
C SER A 92 -2.50 -7.32 -16.58
N CYS A 93 -1.76 -7.31 -15.46
CA CYS A 93 -1.22 -6.07 -14.89
C CYS A 93 -0.24 -5.37 -15.85
N ALA A 94 0.62 -6.12 -16.54
CA ALA A 94 1.52 -5.57 -17.55
C ALA A 94 0.77 -4.99 -18.76
N ALA A 95 -0.29 -5.66 -19.23
CA ALA A 95 -1.14 -5.16 -20.31
C ALA A 95 -1.90 -3.89 -19.91
N PHE A 96 -2.34 -3.80 -18.65
CA PHE A 96 -3.02 -2.61 -18.14
C PHE A 96 -2.06 -1.43 -17.99
N GLU A 97 -0.88 -1.64 -17.39
CA GLU A 97 0.18 -0.63 -17.32
C GLU A 97 0.54 -0.09 -18.71
N ALA A 98 0.67 -0.96 -19.71
CA ALA A 98 0.99 -0.55 -21.08
C ALA A 98 -0.07 0.37 -21.72
N ARG A 99 -1.35 0.22 -21.34
CA ARG A 99 -2.44 1.10 -21.81
C ARG A 99 -2.44 2.46 -21.10
N TYR A 100 -2.00 2.50 -19.84
CA TYR A 100 -2.04 3.70 -19.00
C TYR A 100 -0.70 3.99 -18.29
N PRO A 101 0.43 4.09 -19.03
CA PRO A 101 1.78 4.08 -18.45
C PRO A 101 2.14 5.36 -17.69
N GLN A 102 1.31 6.39 -17.79
CA GLN A 102 1.44 7.65 -17.05
C GLN A 102 0.67 7.64 -15.74
N SER A 103 -0.19 6.66 -15.49
CA SER A 103 -1.08 6.59 -14.32
C SER A 103 -0.90 5.31 -13.50
N PHE A 104 -0.30 4.28 -14.10
CA PHE A 104 -0.14 2.98 -13.47
C PHE A 104 1.30 2.48 -13.57
N ARG A 105 1.71 1.81 -12.50
CA ARG A 105 2.90 0.98 -12.40
C ARG A 105 2.47 -0.39 -11.87
N ARG A 106 3.36 -1.37 -11.88
CA ARG A 106 3.07 -2.70 -11.33
C ARG A 106 4.23 -3.27 -10.52
N PHE A 107 3.88 -4.10 -9.56
CA PHE A 107 4.81 -5.06 -8.98
C PHE A 107 4.72 -6.40 -9.73
N ALA A 108 5.63 -7.30 -9.40
CA ALA A 108 5.61 -8.69 -9.83
C ALA A 108 5.26 -9.59 -8.65
N CYS A 109 4.43 -10.61 -8.87
CA CYS A 109 4.07 -11.59 -7.84
C CYS A 109 4.50 -12.98 -8.29
N SER A 110 5.08 -13.74 -7.37
CA SER A 110 5.19 -15.18 -7.52
C SER A 110 5.36 -15.85 -6.14
N ASP A 111 4.84 -17.06 -5.96
CA ASP A 111 4.90 -17.85 -4.74
C ASP A 111 6.36 -18.19 -4.39
N PRO A 112 6.90 -17.73 -3.26
CA PRO A 112 8.28 -18.01 -2.84
C PRO A 112 8.66 -19.50 -2.82
N ALA A 113 7.69 -20.40 -2.61
CA ALA A 113 7.89 -21.84 -2.57
C ALA A 113 8.16 -22.46 -3.94
N GLU A 114 7.73 -21.80 -5.03
CA GLU A 114 7.87 -22.33 -6.38
C GLU A 114 9.33 -22.26 -6.87
N SER A 115 9.75 -23.32 -7.58
CA SER A 115 11.13 -23.44 -8.07
C SER A 115 11.51 -22.34 -9.08
N ARG A 116 10.53 -21.82 -9.82
CA ARG A 116 10.70 -20.82 -10.88
C ARG A 116 10.60 -19.37 -10.43
N THR A 117 10.37 -19.13 -9.13
CA THR A 117 10.05 -17.80 -8.61
C THR A 117 11.11 -16.76 -8.91
N VAL A 118 12.40 -17.12 -8.77
CA VAL A 118 13.50 -16.21 -9.07
C VAL A 118 13.47 -15.77 -10.54
N ASP A 119 13.29 -16.71 -11.47
CA ASP A 119 13.26 -16.41 -12.91
C ASP A 119 12.03 -15.59 -13.30
N LEU A 120 10.86 -15.91 -12.74
CA LEU A 120 9.61 -15.21 -13.00
C LEU A 120 9.66 -13.77 -12.51
N LEU A 121 10.13 -13.55 -11.28
CA LEU A 121 10.29 -12.21 -10.70
C LEU A 121 11.33 -11.40 -11.49
N THR A 122 12.51 -11.97 -11.74
CA THR A 122 13.59 -11.33 -12.53
C THR A 122 13.08 -10.90 -13.89
N GLY A 123 12.41 -11.80 -14.62
CA GLY A 123 11.88 -11.50 -15.94
C GLY A 123 10.83 -10.38 -15.92
N ASN A 124 9.95 -10.34 -14.92
CA ASN A 124 8.93 -9.29 -14.82
C ASN A 124 9.53 -7.93 -14.47
N ILE A 125 10.54 -7.90 -13.60
CA ILE A 125 11.26 -6.68 -13.21
C ILE A 125 12.05 -6.12 -14.40
N HIS A 126 12.77 -6.96 -15.15
CA HIS A 126 13.43 -6.54 -16.38
C HIS A 126 12.45 -6.03 -17.45
N ARG A 127 11.18 -6.45 -17.40
CA ARG A 127 10.10 -5.94 -18.25
C ARG A 127 9.32 -4.77 -17.64
N GLY A 128 9.86 -4.10 -16.63
CA GLY A 128 9.33 -2.85 -16.08
C GLY A 128 8.50 -2.98 -14.80
N ALA A 129 8.36 -4.16 -14.20
CA ALA A 129 7.82 -4.21 -12.83
C ALA A 129 8.79 -3.50 -11.88
N ILE A 130 8.25 -2.66 -10.99
CA ILE A 130 9.05 -1.78 -10.13
C ILE A 130 9.22 -2.31 -8.70
N GLY A 131 8.74 -3.52 -8.42
CA GLY A 131 8.67 -4.10 -7.07
C GLY A 131 8.20 -5.55 -7.09
N ILE A 132 8.23 -6.19 -5.93
CA ILE A 132 7.71 -7.54 -5.71
C ILE A 132 6.53 -7.46 -4.74
N GLY A 133 5.40 -8.05 -5.09
CA GLY A 133 4.19 -8.08 -4.27
C GLY A 133 2.90 -8.19 -5.08
N GLU A 134 1.76 -8.45 -4.47
CA GLU A 134 1.59 -8.78 -3.04
C GLU A 134 2.02 -10.22 -2.76
N LEU A 135 2.94 -10.41 -1.81
CA LEU A 135 3.28 -11.75 -1.35
C LEU A 135 2.27 -12.15 -0.27
N LYS A 136 1.33 -13.02 -0.63
CA LYS A 136 0.29 -13.56 0.27
C LYS A 136 0.29 -15.10 0.19
N PHE A 137 1.31 -15.70 0.79
CA PHE A 137 1.60 -17.13 0.71
C PHE A 137 1.86 -17.75 2.08
N HIS A 138 1.63 -19.07 2.21
CA HIS A 138 1.80 -19.84 3.44
C HIS A 138 3.27 -20.16 3.69
N VAL A 139 4.06 -19.12 3.89
CA VAL A 139 5.50 -19.18 4.16
C VAL A 139 5.82 -18.44 5.45
N ALA A 140 6.87 -18.86 6.15
CA ALA A 140 7.42 -18.06 7.24
C ALA A 140 8.24 -16.90 6.68
N VAL A 141 8.19 -15.74 7.32
CA VAL A 141 8.88 -14.52 6.87
C VAL A 141 10.41 -14.69 6.78
N ASP A 142 10.97 -15.62 7.55
CA ASP A 142 12.39 -15.98 7.62
C ASP A 142 12.70 -17.33 6.99
N SER A 143 11.80 -17.88 6.16
CA SER A 143 12.04 -19.14 5.49
C SER A 143 13.14 -19.02 4.41
N PRO A 144 13.81 -20.13 4.04
CA PRO A 144 14.77 -20.14 2.94
C PRO A 144 14.20 -19.57 1.63
N GLU A 145 12.91 -19.81 1.36
CA GLU A 145 12.14 -19.30 0.22
C GLU A 145 12.12 -17.78 0.20
N MET A 146 11.72 -17.16 1.32
CA MET A 146 11.67 -15.71 1.46
C MET A 146 13.08 -15.09 1.39
N HIS A 147 14.09 -15.75 1.96
CA HIS A 147 15.48 -15.31 1.82
C HIS A 147 15.96 -15.25 0.36
N ARG A 148 15.47 -16.13 -0.54
CA ARG A 148 15.76 -16.03 -1.97
C ARG A 148 15.13 -14.77 -2.58
N VAL A 149 13.88 -14.45 -2.20
CA VAL A 149 13.18 -13.25 -2.65
C VAL A 149 13.87 -11.97 -2.17
N TYR A 150 14.27 -11.89 -0.90
CA TYR A 150 14.94 -10.71 -0.37
C TYR A 150 16.30 -10.45 -1.01
N LYS A 151 17.09 -11.50 -1.26
CA LYS A 151 18.38 -11.39 -1.96
C LYS A 151 18.16 -10.87 -3.38
N LEU A 152 17.20 -11.44 -4.11
CA LEU A 152 16.85 -10.97 -5.44
C LEU A 152 16.40 -9.50 -5.44
N ALA A 153 15.56 -9.11 -4.47
CA ALA A 153 15.10 -7.74 -4.33
C ALA A 153 16.25 -6.76 -4.05
N GLU A 154 17.23 -7.16 -3.23
CA GLU A 154 18.44 -6.37 -2.96
C GLU A 154 19.30 -6.22 -4.22
N GLU A 155 19.53 -7.32 -4.95
CA GLU A 155 20.30 -7.33 -6.20
C GLU A 155 19.67 -6.43 -7.27
N LEU A 156 18.35 -6.54 -7.45
CA LEU A 156 17.59 -5.76 -8.43
C LEU A 156 17.20 -4.36 -7.93
N ARG A 157 17.47 -4.04 -6.65
CA ARG A 157 17.14 -2.77 -5.99
C ARG A 157 15.66 -2.40 -6.06
N VAL A 158 14.79 -3.38 -5.79
CA VAL A 158 13.34 -3.19 -5.80
C VAL A 158 12.72 -3.44 -4.41
N PRO A 159 11.60 -2.79 -4.06
CA PRO A 159 10.88 -3.06 -2.82
C PRO A 159 10.18 -4.42 -2.83
N VAL A 160 9.84 -4.91 -1.63
CA VAL A 160 9.03 -6.13 -1.44
C VAL A 160 7.85 -5.81 -0.53
N LEU A 161 6.63 -6.06 -1.02
CA LEU A 161 5.38 -5.90 -0.29
C LEU A 161 4.82 -7.26 0.16
N MET A 162 4.55 -7.39 1.46
CA MET A 162 4.15 -8.64 2.12
C MET A 162 2.87 -8.49 2.92
N HIS A 163 1.95 -9.43 2.71
CA HIS A 163 0.71 -9.57 3.46
C HIS A 163 0.93 -10.40 4.72
N PHE A 164 0.82 -9.79 5.90
CA PHE A 164 0.93 -10.51 7.17
C PHE A 164 -0.44 -10.90 7.72
N GLU A 165 -0.66 -12.21 7.85
CA GLU A 165 -1.86 -12.77 8.48
C GLU A 165 -1.47 -13.91 9.44
N TYR A 166 -1.92 -13.81 10.70
CA TYR A 166 -1.57 -14.69 11.80
C TYR A 166 -1.90 -16.14 11.46
N GLU A 167 -0.89 -17.01 11.55
CA GLU A 167 -0.95 -18.44 11.21
C GLU A 167 -1.33 -18.79 9.76
N THR A 168 -1.64 -17.81 8.91
CA THR A 168 -2.03 -18.04 7.51
C THR A 168 -0.93 -17.62 6.52
N TYR A 169 -0.50 -16.35 6.53
CA TYR A 169 0.36 -15.78 5.47
C TYR A 169 1.55 -15.01 6.03
N ASN A 170 2.74 -15.20 5.43
CA ASN A 170 4.01 -14.60 5.87
C ASN A 170 4.20 -14.66 7.39
N THR A 171 4.07 -15.86 7.97
CA THR A 171 4.00 -16.06 9.42
C THR A 171 5.33 -15.72 10.11
N GLY A 172 5.30 -15.55 11.44
CA GLY A 172 6.50 -15.28 12.24
C GLY A 172 6.93 -13.81 12.26
N LEU A 173 5.97 -12.89 12.26
CA LEU A 173 6.22 -11.43 12.26
C LEU A 173 7.18 -10.98 13.39
N GLU A 174 7.18 -11.66 14.55
CA GLU A 174 8.10 -11.39 15.66
C GLU A 174 9.59 -11.57 15.29
N ARG A 175 9.88 -12.33 14.23
CA ARG A 175 11.23 -12.52 13.69
C ARG A 175 11.58 -11.50 12.60
N PHE A 176 10.62 -10.70 12.13
CA PHE A 176 10.81 -9.76 11.03
C PHE A 176 11.86 -8.69 11.30
N ALA A 177 12.04 -8.26 12.56
CA ALA A 177 13.13 -7.35 12.94
C ALA A 177 14.53 -7.89 12.59
N ARG A 178 14.72 -9.21 12.54
CA ARG A 178 15.98 -9.83 12.07
C ARG A 178 16.13 -9.73 10.56
N ILE A 179 15.04 -9.84 9.81
CA ILE A 179 15.01 -9.67 8.36
C ILE A 179 15.37 -8.24 7.98
N LEU A 180 14.79 -7.24 8.67
CA LEU A 180 15.14 -5.83 8.47
C LEU A 180 16.65 -5.56 8.69
N LYS A 181 17.27 -6.23 9.67
CA LYS A 181 18.72 -6.13 9.92
C LYS A 181 19.56 -6.86 8.87
N ALA A 182 19.07 -8.00 8.37
CA ALA A 182 19.77 -8.82 7.39
C ALA A 182 19.74 -8.20 5.98
N TYR A 183 18.69 -7.45 5.65
CA TYR A 183 18.47 -6.84 4.33
C TYR A 183 18.26 -5.32 4.42
N PRO A 184 19.23 -4.55 4.96
CA PRO A 184 19.05 -3.14 5.25
C PRO A 184 18.91 -2.25 4.00
N LYS A 185 19.19 -2.79 2.80
CA LYS A 185 19.07 -2.08 1.53
C LYS A 185 17.75 -2.36 0.81
N VAL A 186 16.92 -3.27 1.33
CA VAL A 186 15.63 -3.62 0.73
C VAL A 186 14.54 -2.81 1.42
N ASN A 187 13.75 -2.10 0.62
CA ASN A 187 12.54 -1.45 1.11
C ASN A 187 11.45 -2.50 1.32
N LEU A 188 11.28 -2.94 2.56
CA LEU A 188 10.27 -3.92 2.94
C LEU A 188 8.97 -3.20 3.36
N ILE A 189 7.87 -3.55 2.72
CA ILE A 189 6.55 -2.96 2.93
C ILE A 189 5.65 -4.03 3.56
N GLY A 190 5.30 -3.87 4.82
CA GLY A 190 4.34 -4.74 5.50
C GLY A 190 2.92 -4.18 5.41
N HIS A 191 1.94 -5.04 5.18
CA HIS A 191 0.53 -4.66 5.30
C HIS A 191 -0.32 -5.83 5.80
N ALA A 192 -1.61 -5.53 5.95
CA ALA A 192 -2.71 -6.38 6.39
C ALA A 192 -2.84 -6.54 7.91
N GLN A 193 -3.77 -7.41 8.32
CA GLN A 193 -4.37 -7.43 9.64
C GLN A 193 -3.32 -7.59 10.74
N THR A 194 -2.40 -8.55 10.55
CA THR A 194 -1.38 -8.85 11.56
C THR A 194 -0.31 -7.77 11.61
N TRP A 195 0.04 -7.16 10.48
CA TRP A 195 0.95 -6.02 10.46
C TRP A 195 0.41 -4.86 11.27
N TRP A 196 -0.83 -4.43 10.99
CA TRP A 196 -1.44 -3.29 11.67
C TRP A 196 -1.76 -3.58 13.14
N GLY A 197 -2.18 -4.80 13.48
CA GLY A 197 -2.40 -5.19 14.87
C GLY A 197 -1.13 -5.06 15.73
N ASN A 198 0.05 -5.31 15.16
CA ASN A 198 1.34 -5.29 15.87
C ASN A 198 1.93 -3.87 16.08
N ILE A 199 1.24 -2.81 15.69
CA ILE A 199 1.64 -1.43 16.05
C ILE A 199 1.21 -1.07 17.48
N SER A 200 0.31 -1.84 18.09
CA SER A 200 -0.16 -1.68 19.46
C SER A 200 0.53 -2.67 20.40
N SER A 201 0.81 -2.24 21.64
CA SER A 201 1.31 -3.14 22.70
C SER A 201 0.28 -4.13 23.20
N GLU A 202 -1.01 -3.84 22.98
CA GLU A 202 -2.13 -4.68 23.37
C GLU A 202 -2.74 -5.28 22.11
N LEU A 203 -2.29 -6.49 21.77
CA LEU A 203 -2.76 -7.23 20.60
C LEU A 203 -3.46 -8.51 21.04
N ASN A 204 -4.71 -8.67 20.59
CA ASN A 204 -5.36 -9.97 20.52
C ASN A 204 -5.21 -10.50 19.09
N HIS A 205 -4.38 -11.53 18.88
CA HIS A 205 -4.12 -12.10 17.56
C HIS A 205 -5.36 -12.70 16.87
N LEU A 206 -6.43 -12.96 17.63
CA LEU A 206 -7.71 -13.45 17.09
C LEU A 206 -8.61 -12.32 16.58
N ASP A 207 -8.32 -11.07 16.94
CA ASP A 207 -9.05 -9.90 16.44
C ASP A 207 -8.26 -9.28 15.28
N LEU A 208 -8.71 -9.54 14.05
CA LEU A 208 -8.03 -9.13 12.83
C LEU A 208 -7.97 -7.61 12.63
N TYR A 209 -9.01 -6.89 13.05
CA TYR A 209 -9.06 -5.43 12.95
C TYR A 209 -9.58 -4.81 14.25
N PRO A 210 -8.72 -4.73 15.28
CA PRO A 210 -9.08 -4.15 16.56
C PRO A 210 -9.49 -2.69 16.39
N ARG A 211 -10.61 -2.30 17.00
CA ARG A 211 -11.13 -0.92 16.97
C ARG A 211 -10.67 -0.07 18.16
N GLY A 212 -9.79 -0.62 18.99
CA GLY A 212 -9.27 0.02 20.20
C GLY A 212 -8.25 1.12 19.90
N ARG A 213 -7.79 1.80 20.95
CA ARG A 213 -6.68 2.76 20.83
C ARG A 213 -5.38 2.00 20.58
N ILE A 214 -4.47 2.63 19.84
CA ILE A 214 -3.08 2.14 19.75
C ILE A 214 -2.41 2.43 21.10
N CYS A 215 -2.02 1.36 21.80
CA CYS A 215 -1.33 1.45 23.07
C CYS A 215 0.19 1.42 22.83
N THR A 216 0.92 2.31 23.50
CA THR A 216 2.39 2.29 23.46
C THR A 216 2.92 1.30 24.47
N VAL A 217 4.05 0.67 24.16
CA VAL A 217 4.79 -0.10 25.16
C VAL A 217 5.23 0.88 26.24
N THR A 218 4.55 0.89 27.39
CA THR A 218 5.09 1.57 28.57
C THR A 218 6.44 0.94 28.85
N SER A 219 7.49 1.77 28.88
CA SER A 219 8.87 1.32 29.07
C SER A 219 8.93 0.33 30.24
N ARG A 220 9.15 -0.96 29.96
CA ARG A 220 9.63 -1.86 31.02
C ARG A 220 10.94 -1.25 31.51
N PRO A 221 11.12 -1.01 32.83
CA PRO A 221 12.41 -0.57 33.33
C PRO A 221 13.46 -1.58 32.87
N ILE A 222 14.51 -1.08 32.21
CA ILE A 222 15.70 -1.87 31.87
C ILE A 222 16.22 -2.41 33.22
N PRO A 223 16.32 -3.73 33.42
CA PRO A 223 16.92 -4.26 34.63
C PRO A 223 18.36 -3.72 34.72
N ALA A 224 18.71 -3.19 35.89
CA ALA A 224 20.05 -2.68 36.19
C ALA A 224 21.12 -3.77 36.03
#